data_AF-A0A563W1T5-F1
#
_entry.id   AF-A0A563W1T5-F1
#
_cell.length_a   1.000
_cell.length_b   1.000
_cell.length_c   1.000
_cell.angle_alpha   90.00
_cell.angle_beta   90.00
_cell.angle_gamma   90.00
#
_symmetry.space_group_name_H-M   'P 1'
#
loop_
_entity.id
_entity.type
_entity.pdbx_description
1 polymer ?
#
loop_
_entity_poly.entity_id
_entity_poly.type
_entity_poly.pdbx_seq_one_letter_code
_entity_poly.pdbx_strand_id
1 'polypeptide(L)'
;MLRHIQGILVTAISISFINLLDLIDPKKCFALIRLIRWGETINCPKCSSHHVIKRGFDDTQPEFIDPNPAHAATITYDITVNNLDGSLSGDEFTGDFSFDDATLTGSGSEFLSVSDLSFDFLETIYTVRDDNSSLGAKAEFLDGEFLGLSYSTDIQFSFVPGFFSLSDSFFAYDLSAGDNGTGDVIYTVRDNPNPGIIPEPATIFGLLTTVILGSGLKIRKNKCSRLN
;
A
#
# COMPACT_ATOMS: atom_id res chain seq x y z
N MET A 1 -66.36 8.55 -3.69
CA MET A 1 -65.37 8.13 -4.71
C MET A 1 -64.04 7.89 -4.01
N LEU A 2 -63.62 6.63 -3.91
CA LEU A 2 -62.29 6.19 -3.48
C LEU A 2 -61.22 6.54 -4.53
N ARG A 3 -60.00 6.85 -4.09
CA ARG A 3 -58.69 6.48 -4.71
C ARG A 3 -57.56 6.84 -3.71
N HIS A 4 -56.94 5.82 -3.09
CA HIS A 4 -55.54 5.37 -3.31
C HIS A 4 -54.49 6.38 -2.81
N ILE A 5 -53.85 6.24 -1.63
CA ILE A 5 -52.83 5.28 -1.14
C ILE A 5 -51.49 5.29 -1.91
N GLN A 6 -50.45 5.64 -1.12
CA GLN A 6 -49.02 5.30 -1.17
C GLN A 6 -48.03 6.06 -2.07
N GLY A 7 -46.99 6.57 -1.41
CA GLY A 7 -45.73 7.05 -1.99
C GLY A 7 -44.76 7.53 -0.91
N ILE A 8 -44.54 6.75 0.16
CA ILE A 8 -43.40 6.98 1.07
C ILE A 8 -42.17 6.47 0.33
N LEU A 9 -41.32 7.39 -0.12
CA LEU A 9 -40.02 7.08 -0.70
C LEU A 9 -39.09 6.68 0.45
N VAL A 10 -38.93 5.37 0.66
CA VAL A 10 -37.88 4.85 1.55
C VAL A 10 -36.56 5.06 0.82
N THR A 11 -35.81 6.08 1.23
CA THR A 11 -34.43 6.25 0.80
C THR A 11 -33.63 5.05 1.25
N ALA A 12 -32.92 4.42 0.30
CA ALA A 12 -32.05 3.29 0.56
C ALA A 12 -30.94 3.73 1.53
N ILE A 13 -31.04 3.30 2.78
CA ILE A 13 -29.90 3.30 3.70
C ILE A 13 -28.94 2.27 3.12
N SER A 14 -27.85 2.73 2.51
CA SER A 14 -26.71 1.88 2.18
C SER A 14 -26.09 1.40 3.49
N ILE A 15 -26.55 0.25 3.97
CA ILE A 15 -25.89 -0.47 5.03
C ILE A 15 -24.62 -1.04 4.40
N SER A 16 -23.46 -0.41 4.65
CA SER A 16 -22.17 -0.99 4.34
C SER A 16 -22.07 -2.31 5.10
N PHE A 17 -22.34 -3.42 4.42
CA PHE A 17 -22.07 -4.74 4.96
C PHE A 17 -20.56 -4.87 5.05
N ILE A 18 -20.01 -4.69 6.25
CA ILE A 18 -18.64 -5.06 6.56
C ILE A 18 -18.49 -6.53 6.17
N ASN A 19 -17.64 -6.80 5.18
CA ASN A 19 -17.40 -8.15 4.74
C ASN A 19 -16.57 -8.84 5.84
N LEU A 20 -17.12 -9.84 6.50
CA LEU A 20 -16.44 -10.54 7.59
C LEU A 20 -15.09 -11.16 7.14
N LEU A 21 -14.92 -11.37 5.83
CA LEU A 21 -13.69 -11.85 5.23
C LEU A 21 -12.57 -10.79 5.18
N ASP A 22 -12.90 -9.50 5.21
CA ASP A 22 -11.90 -8.40 5.22
C ASP A 22 -11.29 -8.18 6.62
N LEU A 23 -11.97 -8.63 7.68
CA LEU A 23 -11.46 -8.60 9.05
C LEU A 23 -10.53 -9.79 9.38
N ILE A 24 -10.49 -10.80 8.52
CA ILE A 24 -9.67 -12.01 8.72
C ILE A 24 -8.38 -11.84 7.91
N ASP A 25 -7.37 -11.26 8.56
CA ASP A 25 -6.01 -11.16 8.00
C ASP A 25 -5.43 -12.58 7.78
N PRO A 26 -5.19 -13.00 6.51
CA PRO A 26 -4.66 -14.31 6.19
C PRO A 26 -3.27 -14.55 6.80
N LYS A 27 -2.46 -13.50 6.99
CA LYS A 27 -1.13 -13.57 7.59
C LYS A 27 -1.23 -13.89 9.08
N LYS A 28 -2.11 -13.20 9.81
CA LYS A 28 -2.37 -13.50 11.23
C LYS A 28 -2.97 -14.89 11.42
N CYS A 29 -3.91 -15.28 10.54
CA CYS A 29 -4.50 -16.62 10.57
C CYS A 29 -3.45 -17.72 10.33
N PHE A 30 -2.57 -17.51 9.35
CA PHE A 30 -1.50 -18.46 9.04
C PHE A 30 -0.44 -18.52 10.16
N ALA A 31 -0.02 -17.38 10.69
CA ALA A 31 0.91 -17.29 11.82
C ALA A 31 0.34 -17.96 13.08
N LEU A 32 -0.93 -17.74 13.38
CA LEU A 32 -1.62 -18.40 14.49
C LEU A 32 -1.73 -19.91 14.29
N ILE A 33 -2.11 -20.37 13.09
CA ILE A 33 -2.14 -21.81 12.76
C ILE A 33 -0.74 -22.42 12.89
N ARG A 34 0.31 -21.69 12.47
CA ARG A 34 1.71 -22.12 12.59
C ARG A 34 2.13 -22.26 14.06
N LEU A 35 1.79 -21.29 14.90
CA LEU A 35 2.05 -21.31 16.33
C LEU A 35 1.32 -22.46 17.03
N ILE A 36 0.01 -22.62 16.75
CA ILE A 36 -0.81 -23.69 17.32
C ILE A 36 -0.29 -25.07 16.93
N ARG A 37 0.20 -25.24 15.69
CA ARG A 37 0.70 -26.54 15.21
C ARG A 37 2.06 -26.92 15.74
N TRP A 38 2.97 -25.96 15.95
CA TRP A 38 4.39 -26.28 16.12
C TRP A 38 5.12 -25.56 17.28
N GLY A 39 4.49 -24.60 17.97
CA GLY A 39 5.12 -23.86 19.08
C GLY A 39 6.32 -22.99 18.64
N GLU A 40 7.07 -22.45 19.61
CA GLU A 40 8.17 -21.48 19.36
C GLU A 40 9.49 -22.13 18.92
N THR A 41 9.69 -23.43 19.22
CA THR A 41 10.94 -24.16 18.91
C THR A 41 10.64 -25.41 18.09
N ILE A 42 10.78 -25.29 16.77
CA ILE A 42 10.39 -26.35 15.83
C ILE A 42 11.57 -27.28 15.57
N ASN A 43 11.59 -28.44 16.23
CA ASN A 43 12.49 -29.55 15.91
C ASN A 43 11.65 -30.77 15.50
N CYS A 44 12.08 -31.51 14.48
CA CYS A 44 11.42 -32.77 14.14
C CYS A 44 11.55 -33.75 15.33
N PRO A 45 10.46 -34.23 15.94
CA PRO A 45 10.54 -35.14 17.10
C PRO A 45 11.11 -36.52 16.75
N LYS A 46 11.28 -36.81 15.45
CA LYS A 46 11.81 -38.09 14.94
C LYS A 46 13.31 -38.08 14.65
N CYS A 47 13.87 -36.93 14.23
CA CYS A 47 15.28 -36.84 13.85
C CYS A 47 16.01 -35.62 14.42
N SER A 48 15.34 -34.82 15.24
CA SER A 48 15.84 -33.56 15.80
C SER A 48 16.36 -32.57 14.76
N SER A 49 16.02 -32.76 13.48
CA SER A 49 16.38 -31.86 12.39
C SER A 49 15.64 -30.53 12.52
N HIS A 50 16.38 -29.44 12.30
CA HIS A 50 15.86 -28.07 12.16
C HIS A 50 15.30 -27.79 10.76
N HIS A 51 15.60 -28.64 9.77
CA HIS A 51 14.96 -28.62 8.45
C HIS A 51 13.87 -29.69 8.42
N VAL A 52 12.60 -29.29 8.31
CA VAL A 52 11.49 -30.24 8.24
C VAL A 52 10.68 -30.02 6.96
N ILE A 53 10.55 -31.04 6.11
CA ILE A 53 9.42 -31.08 5.16
C ILE A 53 8.80 -32.47 5.06
N LYS A 54 7.47 -32.45 5.24
CA LYS A 54 6.53 -32.98 4.24
C LYS A 54 5.20 -32.20 4.23
N ARG A 55 4.93 -31.38 5.26
CA ARG A 55 3.93 -30.26 5.33
C ARG A 55 4.28 -29.24 6.44
N GLY A 56 5.48 -28.66 6.44
CA GLY A 56 5.82 -27.61 7.40
C GLY A 56 7.32 -27.40 7.52
N PHE A 57 7.77 -26.29 6.91
CA PHE A 57 9.13 -25.72 6.78
C PHE A 57 9.91 -26.08 5.51
N ASP A 58 9.43 -25.58 4.37
CA ASP A 58 10.12 -25.66 3.10
C ASP A 58 10.81 -24.32 2.77
N ASP A 59 12.14 -24.26 2.89
CA ASP A 59 12.94 -23.09 2.49
C ASP A 59 13.07 -22.95 0.96
N THR A 60 12.53 -23.94 0.23
CA THR A 60 12.48 -23.96 -1.24
C THR A 60 11.09 -23.72 -1.78
N GLN A 61 10.08 -23.55 -0.91
CA GLN A 61 8.90 -22.83 -1.36
C GLN A 61 9.40 -21.46 -1.80
N PRO A 62 8.99 -20.95 -2.98
CA PRO A 62 9.14 -19.53 -3.19
C PRO A 62 8.52 -18.94 -1.93
N GLU A 63 9.27 -18.08 -1.22
CA GLU A 63 8.58 -17.01 -0.52
C GLU A 63 7.49 -16.63 -1.51
N PHE A 64 6.23 -16.77 -1.09
CA PHE A 64 5.28 -15.88 -1.68
C PHE A 64 5.96 -14.56 -1.39
N ILE A 65 6.63 -14.01 -2.41
CA ILE A 65 6.97 -12.62 -2.48
C ILE A 65 5.55 -12.05 -2.52
N ASP A 66 4.94 -12.01 -1.34
CA ASP A 66 4.19 -10.88 -0.89
C ASP A 66 5.10 -9.75 -1.35
N PRO A 67 4.67 -8.90 -2.28
CA PRO A 67 5.23 -7.57 -2.33
C PRO A 67 4.82 -6.96 -0.98
N ASN A 68 5.46 -7.41 0.10
CA ASN A 68 5.74 -6.56 1.20
C ASN A 68 6.69 -5.57 0.55
N PRO A 69 6.25 -4.35 0.18
CA PRO A 69 7.25 -3.34 -0.08
C PRO A 69 8.11 -3.36 1.17
N ALA A 70 9.42 -3.47 0.98
CA ALA A 70 10.32 -3.17 2.07
C ALA A 70 9.91 -1.77 2.53
N HIS A 71 9.21 -1.67 3.65
CA HIS A 71 8.84 -0.40 4.26
C HIS A 71 10.17 0.30 4.56
N ALA A 72 10.48 1.25 3.66
CA ALA A 72 11.73 1.96 3.35
C ALA A 72 11.71 2.42 1.87
N ALA A 73 10.54 2.39 1.22
CA ALA A 73 10.37 2.88 -0.12
C ALA A 73 9.85 4.31 -0.04
N THR A 74 10.47 5.20 -0.81
CA THR A 74 9.85 6.49 -1.10
C THR A 74 8.59 6.22 -1.91
N ILE A 75 7.44 6.54 -1.34
CA ILE A 75 6.14 6.50 -2.01
C ILE A 75 5.85 7.90 -2.52
N THR A 76 5.38 7.99 -3.76
CA THR A 76 5.00 9.24 -4.41
C THR A 76 3.54 9.19 -4.80
N TYR A 77 2.80 10.25 -4.50
CA TYR A 77 1.42 10.44 -4.92
C TYR A 77 1.32 11.62 -5.86
N ASP A 78 0.62 11.43 -6.98
CA ASP A 78 0.08 12.51 -7.79
C ASP A 78 -1.21 13.04 -7.12
N ILE A 79 -1.32 14.36 -7.05
CA ILE A 79 -2.46 15.10 -6.51
C ILE A 79 -3.22 15.74 -7.68
N THR A 80 -4.55 15.59 -7.67
CA THR A 80 -5.45 16.39 -8.49
C THR A 80 -6.50 17.02 -7.59
N VAL A 81 -6.62 18.34 -7.64
CA VAL A 81 -7.68 19.11 -6.99
C VAL A 81 -8.67 19.53 -8.07
N ASN A 82 -9.93 19.17 -7.89
CA ASN A 82 -10.98 19.50 -8.83
C ASN A 82 -12.31 19.74 -8.10
N ASN A 83 -13.39 19.89 -8.86
CA ASN A 83 -14.72 20.15 -8.33
C ASN A 83 -14.74 21.33 -7.33
N LEU A 84 -13.94 22.36 -7.62
CA LEU A 84 -13.88 23.53 -6.76
C LEU A 84 -15.21 24.28 -6.80
N ASP A 85 -15.56 24.90 -5.68
CA ASP A 85 -16.59 25.93 -5.60
C ASP A 85 -15.95 27.34 -5.63
N GLY A 86 -16.75 28.39 -5.38
CA GLY A 86 -16.27 29.77 -5.35
C GLY A 86 -15.83 30.31 -6.72
N SER A 87 -14.83 31.19 -6.74
CA SER A 87 -14.35 31.80 -7.99
C SER A 87 -13.55 30.84 -8.87
N LEU A 88 -12.95 29.80 -8.28
CA LEU A 88 -12.16 28.78 -8.97
C LEU A 88 -13.03 27.63 -9.49
N SER A 89 -14.36 27.80 -9.47
CA SER A 89 -15.29 26.76 -9.92
C SER A 89 -15.03 26.33 -11.36
N GLY A 90 -14.69 25.06 -11.54
CA GLY A 90 -14.40 24.44 -12.83
C GLY A 90 -12.92 24.43 -13.21
N ASP A 91 -12.05 25.05 -12.42
CA ASP A 91 -10.61 24.91 -12.54
C ASP A 91 -10.14 23.55 -12.00
N GLU A 92 -8.91 23.16 -12.36
CA GLU A 92 -8.24 21.96 -11.87
C GLU A 92 -6.79 22.32 -11.58
N PHE A 93 -6.27 21.82 -10.46
CA PHE A 93 -4.88 22.02 -10.04
C PHE A 93 -4.21 20.67 -9.79
N THR A 94 -2.93 20.58 -10.08
CA THR A 94 -2.19 19.32 -9.98
C THR A 94 -0.87 19.50 -9.25
N GLY A 95 -0.40 18.43 -8.64
CA GLY A 95 0.92 18.39 -8.04
C GLY A 95 1.30 16.98 -7.65
N ASP A 96 2.32 16.88 -6.83
CA ASP A 96 2.75 15.62 -6.25
C ASP A 96 3.45 15.82 -4.92
N PHE A 97 3.50 14.76 -4.13
CA PHE A 97 4.30 14.70 -2.93
C PHE A 97 4.83 13.30 -2.68
N SER A 98 5.92 13.21 -1.93
CA SER A 98 6.57 11.96 -1.58
C SER A 98 6.87 11.86 -0.09
N PHE A 99 6.84 10.66 0.45
CA PHE A 99 7.25 10.36 1.83
C PHE A 99 7.92 8.99 1.90
N ASP A 100 8.66 8.75 2.99
CA ASP A 100 9.27 7.45 3.29
C ASP A 100 8.32 6.62 4.17
N ASP A 101 7.97 5.41 3.73
CA ASP A 101 7.07 4.51 4.45
C ASP A 101 7.79 3.62 5.49
N ALA A 102 9.09 3.80 5.71
CA ALA A 102 9.92 3.01 6.64
C ALA A 102 9.34 2.86 8.06
N THR A 103 8.67 3.89 8.55
CA THR A 103 8.14 3.93 9.91
C THR A 103 6.66 3.60 10.00
N LEU A 104 6.00 3.27 8.87
CA LEU A 104 4.59 2.90 8.85
C LEU A 104 4.44 1.50 9.44
N THR A 105 3.69 1.41 10.54
CA THR A 105 3.41 0.16 11.25
C THR A 105 2.08 -0.47 10.83
N GLY A 106 1.18 0.32 10.22
CA GLY A 106 -0.15 -0.11 9.80
C GLY A 106 -1.12 -0.23 10.98
N SER A 107 -0.93 0.56 12.04
CA SER A 107 -1.76 0.49 13.24
C SER A 107 -1.86 1.81 13.99
N GLY A 108 -3.07 2.15 14.44
CA GLY A 108 -3.35 3.43 15.09
C GLY A 108 -3.19 4.62 14.13
N SER A 109 -3.08 5.82 14.70
CA SER A 109 -2.82 7.04 13.93
C SER A 109 -1.33 7.22 13.69
N GLU A 110 -0.95 7.40 12.43
CA GLU A 110 0.45 7.53 12.01
C GLU A 110 0.62 8.76 11.11
N PHE A 111 1.69 9.52 11.34
CA PHE A 111 1.95 10.79 10.67
C PHE A 111 3.36 10.76 10.07
N LEU A 112 3.46 10.48 8.78
CA LEU A 112 4.73 10.38 8.08
C LEU A 112 5.14 11.74 7.53
N SER A 113 6.39 12.15 7.75
CA SER A 113 6.91 13.40 7.20
C SER A 113 7.02 13.32 5.68
N VAL A 114 6.48 14.33 4.99
CA VAL A 114 6.65 14.50 3.55
C VAL A 114 8.06 15.00 3.26
N SER A 115 8.76 14.34 2.34
CA SER A 115 10.15 14.63 1.97
C SER A 115 10.28 15.56 0.77
N ASP A 116 9.33 15.47 -0.16
CA ASP A 116 9.24 16.31 -1.36
C ASP A 116 7.77 16.64 -1.65
N LEU A 117 7.51 17.85 -2.11
CA LEU A 117 6.18 18.32 -2.50
C LEU A 117 6.33 19.40 -3.57
N SER A 118 5.50 19.32 -4.60
CA SER A 118 5.38 20.30 -5.67
C SER A 118 3.91 20.41 -6.06
N PHE A 119 3.28 21.55 -5.77
CA PHE A 119 1.88 21.80 -6.15
C PHE A 119 1.76 23.12 -6.89
N ASP A 120 1.23 23.08 -8.12
CA ASP A 120 0.96 24.29 -8.89
C ASP A 120 -0.42 24.83 -8.54
N PHE A 121 -0.43 25.97 -7.86
CA PHE A 121 -1.65 26.67 -7.52
C PHE A 121 -1.56 28.12 -7.96
N LEU A 122 -2.41 28.50 -8.92
CA LEU A 122 -2.46 29.84 -9.50
C LEU A 122 -1.09 30.30 -10.05
N GLU A 123 -0.45 29.45 -10.85
CA GLU A 123 0.87 29.67 -11.48
C GLU A 123 2.02 29.81 -10.48
N THR A 124 1.80 29.44 -9.22
CA THR A 124 2.82 29.43 -8.17
C THR A 124 3.07 27.99 -7.75
N ILE A 125 4.34 27.57 -7.83
CA ILE A 125 4.75 26.24 -7.35
C ILE A 125 5.03 26.32 -5.84
N TYR A 126 4.19 25.65 -5.07
CA TYR A 126 4.35 25.50 -3.62
C TYR A 126 5.13 24.23 -3.32
N THR A 127 5.97 24.30 -2.29
CA THR A 127 6.85 23.23 -1.85
C THR A 127 6.63 22.88 -0.39
N VAL A 128 7.31 21.82 0.08
CA VAL A 128 7.29 21.43 1.50
C VAL A 128 7.74 22.57 2.45
N ARG A 129 8.50 23.55 1.94
CA ARG A 129 8.99 24.70 2.73
C ARG A 129 7.94 25.75 3.01
N ASP A 130 6.86 25.76 2.24
CA ASP A 130 5.80 26.76 2.32
C ASP A 130 4.69 26.33 3.28
N ASP A 131 4.85 25.16 3.93
CA ASP A 131 3.95 24.70 4.98
C ASP A 131 4.04 25.61 6.22
N ASN A 132 2.88 26.07 6.69
CA ASN A 132 2.74 26.97 7.83
C ASN A 132 2.70 26.24 9.18
N SER A 133 2.65 24.91 9.18
CA SER A 133 2.58 24.11 10.40
C SER A 133 3.97 23.97 11.02
N SER A 134 4.03 24.11 12.35
CA SER A 134 5.26 23.84 13.10
C SER A 134 5.73 22.38 13.01
N LEU A 135 4.86 21.48 12.55
CA LEU A 135 5.16 20.05 12.39
C LEU A 135 5.58 19.68 10.96
N GLY A 136 5.46 20.61 10.00
CA GLY A 136 5.66 20.35 8.58
C GLY A 136 4.55 19.48 7.98
N ALA A 137 4.56 19.36 6.66
CA ALA A 137 3.63 18.55 5.89
C ALA A 137 3.66 17.06 6.31
N LYS A 138 2.48 16.43 6.40
CA LYS A 138 2.31 15.02 6.80
C LYS A 138 1.43 14.24 5.84
N ALA A 139 1.86 13.02 5.54
CA ALA A 139 0.96 11.97 5.05
C ALA A 139 0.33 11.27 6.26
N GLU A 140 -0.99 11.31 6.36
CA GLU A 140 -1.71 10.78 7.52
C GLU A 140 -2.32 9.42 7.23
N PHE A 141 -2.25 8.54 8.23
CA PHE A 141 -2.77 7.19 8.16
C PHE A 141 -3.52 6.83 9.43
N LEU A 142 -4.52 5.96 9.29
CA LEU A 142 -5.20 5.29 10.39
C LEU A 142 -5.27 3.79 10.10
N ASP A 143 -4.69 2.98 10.98
CA ASP A 143 -4.65 1.51 10.83
C ASP A 143 -4.10 1.06 9.45
N GLY A 144 -3.15 1.83 8.93
CA GLY A 144 -2.52 1.60 7.61
C GLY A 144 -3.33 2.13 6.41
N GLU A 145 -4.53 2.64 6.62
CA GLU A 145 -5.32 3.29 5.58
C GLU A 145 -4.86 4.75 5.42
N PHE A 146 -4.59 5.16 4.18
CA PHE A 146 -4.18 6.54 3.87
C PHE A 146 -5.39 7.48 3.99
N LEU A 147 -5.23 8.55 4.77
CA LEU A 147 -6.29 9.54 5.03
C LEU A 147 -6.13 10.83 4.23
N GLY A 148 -4.95 11.10 3.69
CA GLY A 148 -4.68 12.29 2.89
C GLY A 148 -3.39 13.01 3.32
N LEU A 149 -3.17 14.15 2.67
CA LEU A 149 -2.08 15.07 2.98
C LEU A 149 -2.58 16.13 3.97
N SER A 150 -1.90 16.31 5.09
CA SER A 150 -1.99 17.51 5.91
C SER A 150 -0.91 18.49 5.48
N TYR A 151 -1.32 19.59 4.85
CA TYR A 151 -0.45 20.66 4.39
C TYR A 151 -1.24 21.96 4.34
N SER A 152 -0.68 23.07 4.81
CA SER A 152 -1.35 24.36 4.72
C SER A 152 -0.35 25.47 4.48
N THR A 153 -0.71 26.44 3.66
CA THR A 153 0.07 27.68 3.52
C THR A 153 -0.50 28.77 4.43
N ASP A 154 0.27 29.83 4.68
CA ASP A 154 -0.10 30.89 5.63
C ASP A 154 -1.50 31.46 5.41
N ILE A 155 -1.94 31.60 4.15
CA ILE A 155 -3.25 32.18 3.83
C ILE A 155 -3.88 31.71 2.51
N GLN A 156 -3.25 30.89 1.66
CA GLN A 156 -3.83 30.61 0.33
C GLN A 156 -4.69 29.36 0.31
N PHE A 157 -4.19 28.25 0.84
CA PHE A 157 -4.91 26.99 0.79
C PHE A 157 -4.42 25.97 1.83
N SER A 158 -5.23 24.94 2.00
CA SER A 158 -4.92 23.79 2.84
C SER A 158 -5.41 22.50 2.18
N PHE A 159 -4.59 21.46 2.25
CA PHE A 159 -5.02 20.08 2.15
C PHE A 159 -5.40 19.59 3.53
N VAL A 160 -6.64 19.11 3.67
CA VAL A 160 -7.17 18.59 4.92
C VAL A 160 -7.38 17.09 4.74
N PRO A 161 -6.69 16.23 5.50
CA PRO A 161 -6.89 14.79 5.42
C PRO A 161 -8.26 14.43 6.00
N GLY A 162 -8.79 13.29 5.56
CA GLY A 162 -10.01 12.74 6.12
C GLY A 162 -9.80 12.25 7.55
N PHE A 163 -10.89 12.08 8.29
CA PHE A 163 -10.81 11.72 9.71
C PHE A 163 -10.76 10.21 9.94
N PHE A 164 -11.55 9.44 9.19
CA PHE A 164 -11.56 7.97 9.22
C PHE A 164 -11.39 7.35 7.84
N SER A 165 -11.56 8.13 6.78
CA SER A 165 -11.52 7.65 5.40
C SER A 165 -10.96 8.73 4.49
N LEU A 166 -10.30 8.32 3.42
CA LEU A 166 -9.79 9.25 2.41
C LEU A 166 -10.89 10.09 1.76
N SER A 167 -12.12 9.57 1.67
CA SER A 167 -13.26 10.30 1.07
C SER A 167 -13.71 11.52 1.86
N ASP A 168 -13.27 11.66 3.11
CA ASP A 168 -13.54 12.85 3.92
C ASP A 168 -12.46 13.94 3.73
N SER A 169 -11.40 13.65 2.96
CA SER A 169 -10.36 14.64 2.65
C SER A 169 -10.87 15.67 1.67
N PHE A 170 -10.38 16.91 1.80
CA PHE A 170 -10.78 18.01 0.93
C PHE A 170 -9.66 19.06 0.82
N PHE A 171 -9.79 19.88 -0.21
CA PHE A 171 -9.00 21.08 -0.41
C PHE A 171 -9.80 22.28 0.03
N ALA A 172 -9.17 23.24 0.71
CA ALA A 172 -9.77 24.53 1.03
C ALA A 172 -8.84 25.64 0.56
N TYR A 173 -9.41 26.74 0.09
CA TYR A 173 -8.65 27.94 -0.26
C TYR A 173 -9.31 29.20 0.29
N ASP A 174 -8.49 30.21 0.54
CA ASP A 174 -8.90 31.56 0.92
C ASP A 174 -8.03 32.55 0.16
N LEU A 175 -8.56 33.12 -0.92
CA LEU A 175 -7.86 34.13 -1.69
C LEU A 175 -8.18 35.52 -1.14
N SER A 176 -7.30 36.47 -1.46
CA SER A 176 -7.53 37.88 -1.16
C SER A 176 -8.89 38.36 -1.66
N ALA A 177 -9.50 39.30 -0.93
CA ALA A 177 -10.83 39.87 -1.20
C ALA A 177 -12.03 38.99 -0.79
N GLY A 178 -11.80 37.98 0.06
CA GLY A 178 -12.87 37.15 0.63
C GLY A 178 -13.39 36.12 -0.37
N ASP A 179 -12.50 35.67 -1.24
CA ASP A 179 -12.79 34.72 -2.28
C ASP A 179 -12.27 33.35 -1.84
N ASN A 180 -13.15 32.60 -1.21
CA ASN A 180 -12.83 31.36 -0.54
C ASN A 180 -13.70 30.23 -1.05
N GLY A 181 -13.19 29.03 -0.90
CA GLY A 181 -13.88 27.86 -1.37
C GLY A 181 -13.24 26.56 -0.94
N THR A 182 -13.85 25.48 -1.41
CA THR A 182 -13.43 24.11 -1.21
C THR A 182 -13.40 23.34 -2.52
N GLY A 183 -12.72 22.20 -2.53
CA GLY A 183 -12.69 21.29 -3.66
C GLY A 183 -12.37 19.86 -3.21
N ASP A 184 -12.57 18.92 -4.12
CA ASP A 184 -12.23 17.53 -3.90
C ASP A 184 -10.74 17.30 -4.18
N VAL A 185 -10.15 16.34 -3.47
CA VAL A 185 -8.76 15.93 -3.69
C VAL A 185 -8.70 14.47 -4.09
N ILE A 186 -8.02 14.21 -5.19
CA ILE A 186 -7.75 12.87 -5.68
C ILE A 186 -6.26 12.61 -5.51
N TYR A 187 -5.96 11.49 -4.86
CA TYR A 187 -4.60 11.01 -4.67
C TYR A 187 -4.41 9.72 -5.49
N THR A 188 -3.44 9.74 -6.39
CA THR A 188 -3.07 8.56 -7.20
C THR A 188 -1.65 8.16 -6.85
N VAL A 189 -1.43 6.93 -6.42
CA VAL A 189 -0.07 6.43 -6.23
C VAL A 189 0.63 6.43 -7.58
N ARG A 190 1.76 7.14 -7.67
CA ARG A 190 2.61 7.11 -8.85
C ARG A 190 3.31 5.76 -8.84
N ASP A 191 3.14 4.97 -9.90
CA ASP A 191 3.86 3.71 -10.06
C ASP A 191 5.36 4.00 -9.96
N ASN A 192 5.99 3.60 -8.86
CA ASN A 192 7.43 3.65 -8.76
C ASN A 192 7.97 2.67 -9.81
N PRO A 193 8.82 3.09 -10.77
CA PRO A 193 9.55 2.14 -11.57
C PRO A 193 10.49 1.40 -10.62
N ASN A 194 9.98 0.27 -10.11
CA ASN A 194 10.62 -0.73 -9.27
C ASN A 194 12.11 -0.46 -8.99
N PRO A 195 12.55 -0.18 -7.75
CA PRO A 195 13.97 -0.07 -7.41
C PRO A 195 14.64 -1.44 -7.58
N GLY A 196 15.06 -1.72 -8.82
CA GLY A 196 15.73 -2.95 -9.21
C GLY A 196 14.81 -3.97 -9.87
N ILE A 197 14.63 -3.86 -11.18
CA ILE A 197 14.77 -5.07 -11.99
C ILE A 197 16.23 -5.51 -11.82
N ILE A 198 16.52 -6.29 -10.78
CA ILE A 198 17.66 -7.20 -10.84
C ILE A 198 17.29 -8.12 -12.00
N PRO A 199 17.99 -8.10 -13.17
CA PRO A 199 17.74 -9.10 -14.17
C PRO A 199 17.97 -10.43 -13.46
N GLU A 200 16.91 -11.23 -13.33
CA GLU A 200 17.04 -12.62 -12.92
C GLU A 200 18.24 -13.16 -13.69
N PRO A 201 19.27 -13.73 -13.03
CA PRO A 201 20.39 -14.27 -13.76
C PRO A 201 19.77 -15.21 -14.76
N ALA A 202 19.82 -14.81 -16.04
CA ALA A 202 19.19 -15.54 -17.12
C ALA A 202 19.57 -16.97 -16.86
N THR A 203 18.58 -17.81 -16.59
CA THR A 203 18.85 -19.21 -16.36
C THR A 203 19.31 -19.72 -17.71
N ILE A 204 20.61 -19.62 -17.95
CA ILE A 204 21.36 -20.29 -18.99
C ILE A 204 21.32 -21.74 -18.55
N PHE A 205 20.15 -22.36 -18.68
CA PHE A 205 20.06 -23.80 -18.86
C PHE A 205 20.81 -24.05 -20.15
N GLY A 206 22.07 -24.46 -19.97
CA GLY A 206 23.04 -24.64 -21.03
C GLY A 206 22.46 -25.48 -22.16
N LEU A 207 22.33 -24.86 -23.32
CA LEU A 207 22.22 -25.56 -24.58
C LEU A 207 23.64 -25.71 -25.14
N LEU A 208 24.42 -26.57 -24.50
CA LEU A 208 25.67 -27.10 -25.04
C LEU A 208 25.33 -28.46 -25.66
N THR A 209 24.63 -28.46 -26.79
CA THR A 209 24.57 -29.65 -27.66
C THR A 209 25.79 -29.63 -28.57
N THR A 210 26.97 -29.92 -28.02
CA THR A 210 28.10 -30.38 -28.80
C THR A 210 28.04 -31.90 -28.90
N VAL A 211 27.85 -32.38 -30.12
CA VAL A 211 28.00 -33.77 -30.52
C VAL A 211 29.44 -34.20 -30.20
N ILE A 212 29.62 -35.11 -29.23
CA ILE A 212 30.81 -35.96 -29.16
C ILE A 212 30.36 -37.39 -28.89
N LEU A 213 30.72 -38.26 -29.83
CA LEU A 213 30.52 -39.70 -29.79
C LEU A 213 31.21 -40.32 -28.56
N GLY A 214 30.50 -41.27 -27.93
CA GLY A 214 31.03 -42.54 -27.44
C GLY A 214 32.08 -42.52 -26.32
N SER A 215 31.66 -42.87 -25.11
CA SER A 215 32.18 -44.01 -24.32
C SER A 215 31.59 -43.99 -22.90
N GLY A 216 31.15 -45.16 -22.43
CA GLY A 216 30.34 -45.29 -21.22
C GLY A 216 31.12 -45.15 -19.92
N LEU A 217 30.54 -44.46 -18.95
CA LEU A 217 30.82 -44.65 -17.52
C LEU A 217 29.52 -44.94 -16.77
N LYS A 218 29.44 -46.12 -16.17
CA LYS A 218 28.39 -46.50 -15.20
C LYS A 218 28.61 -45.72 -13.91
N ILE A 219 27.74 -44.75 -13.60
CA ILE A 219 27.62 -44.22 -12.23
C ILE A 219 26.55 -45.04 -11.49
N ARG A 220 27.01 -45.69 -10.42
CA ARG A 220 26.26 -46.58 -9.53
C ARG A 220 25.22 -45.76 -8.76
N LYS A 221 23.93 -46.07 -8.91
CA LYS A 221 22.88 -45.57 -8.02
C LYS A 221 23.06 -46.22 -6.64
N ASN A 222 23.54 -45.46 -5.66
CA ASN A 222 23.44 -45.90 -4.28
C ASN A 222 22.00 -45.67 -3.81
N LYS A 223 21.24 -46.76 -3.74
CA LYS A 223 19.96 -46.81 -3.03
C LYS A 223 20.23 -46.49 -1.56
N CYS A 224 19.59 -45.45 -1.03
CA CYS A 224 19.44 -45.31 0.41
C CYS A 224 18.46 -46.39 0.87
N SER A 225 18.97 -47.34 1.63
CA SER A 225 18.30 -48.52 2.16
C SER A 225 17.29 -48.15 3.26
N ARG A 226 16.08 -48.73 3.17
CA ARG A 226 15.29 -49.07 4.35
C ARG A 226 16.15 -49.93 5.28
N LEU A 227 16.24 -49.57 6.55
CA LEU A 227 16.41 -50.54 7.64
C LEU A 227 15.65 -50.04 8.87
N ASN A 228 14.67 -50.86 9.25
CA ASN A 228 13.93 -51.04 10.51
C ASN A 228 13.52 -49.81 11.32
#